data_AF-A0A4Y3JB03-F1
#
_entry.id   AF-A0A4Y3JB03-F1
#
_cell.length_a   1.000
_cell.length_b   1.000
_cell.length_c   1.000
_cell.angle_alpha   90.00
_cell.angle_beta   90.00
_cell.angle_gamma   90.00
#
_symmetry.space_group_name_H-M   'P 1'
#
loop_
_entity.id
_entity.type
_entity.pdbx_description
1 polymer ?
#
loop_
_entity_poly.entity_id
_entity_poly.type
_entity_poly.pdbx_seq_one_letter_code
_entity_poly.pdbx_strand_id
1 'polypeptide(L)'
;MRKLSVDISASARNDASRILHGLDSSNQKEIAEQLKVDPSTITRLKTDKKNNGLNEIEIFCELLSLLGLKVVPKDYQSIDKERVAALLVMSKSWMNRIETVDDLFHDEISGQKEKLGY
;
A
#
# COMPACT_ATOMS: atom_id res chain seq x y z
N MET A 1 -15.06 -20.65 -29.23
CA MET A 1 -14.84 -19.57 -28.23
C MET A 1 -13.47 -18.98 -28.45
N ARG A 2 -13.35 -17.65 -28.65
CA ARG A 2 -12.03 -16.97 -28.68
C ARG A 2 -11.41 -17.10 -27.29
N LYS A 3 -10.16 -17.57 -27.20
CA LYS A 3 -9.37 -17.46 -25.98
C LYS A 3 -9.21 -15.97 -25.69
N LEU A 4 -9.88 -15.48 -24.65
CA LEU A 4 -9.62 -14.16 -24.09
C LEU A 4 -8.31 -14.28 -23.30
N SER A 5 -7.16 -14.24 -23.97
CA SER A 5 -5.88 -14.13 -23.27
C SER A 5 -5.82 -12.74 -22.66
N VAL A 6 -5.96 -12.66 -21.34
CA VAL A 6 -5.80 -11.41 -20.61
C VAL A 6 -4.36 -11.33 -20.17
N ASP A 7 -3.63 -10.33 -20.69
CA ASP A 7 -2.36 -9.95 -20.09
C ASP A 7 -2.65 -9.27 -18.76
N ILE A 8 -2.24 -9.92 -17.67
CA ILE A 8 -2.43 -9.40 -16.32
C ILE A 8 -1.57 -8.15 -16.13
N SER A 9 -2.16 -7.10 -15.57
CA SER A 9 -1.48 -5.85 -15.29
C SER A 9 -0.31 -6.04 -14.31
N ALA A 10 0.70 -5.17 -14.39
CA ALA A 10 1.84 -5.22 -13.47
C ALA A 10 1.41 -5.10 -11.99
N SER A 11 0.37 -4.30 -11.72
CA SER A 11 -0.20 -4.17 -10.37
C SER A 11 -0.84 -5.48 -9.90
N ALA A 12 -1.70 -6.09 -10.73
CA ALA A 12 -2.36 -7.35 -10.41
C ALA A 12 -1.36 -8.50 -10.21
N ARG A 13 -0.26 -8.54 -10.97
CA ARG A 13 0.83 -9.50 -10.75
C ARG A 13 1.49 -9.36 -9.39
N ASN A 14 1.75 -8.12 -8.97
CA ASN A 14 2.36 -7.85 -7.67
C ASN A 14 1.42 -8.24 -6.53
N ASP A 15 0.13 -7.94 -6.67
CA ASP A 15 -0.89 -8.28 -5.69
C ASP A 15 -1.11 -9.80 -5.59
N ALA A 16 -1.16 -10.50 -6.71
CA ALA A 16 -1.23 -11.97 -6.73
C ALA A 16 0.00 -12.59 -6.04
N SER A 17 1.20 -12.07 -6.32
CA SER A 17 2.43 -12.53 -5.67
C SER A 17 2.41 -12.33 -4.16
N ARG A 18 1.86 -11.19 -3.68
CA ARG A 18 1.68 -10.92 -2.25
C ARG A 18 0.70 -11.89 -1.60
N ILE A 19 -0.44 -12.15 -2.24
CA ILE A 19 -1.44 -13.10 -1.73
C ILE A 19 -0.83 -14.51 -1.64
N LEU A 20 -0.14 -14.97 -2.68
CA LEU A 20 0.48 -16.29 -2.70
C LEU A 20 1.56 -16.42 -1.63
N HIS A 21 2.44 -15.42 -1.49
CA HIS A 21 3.44 -15.39 -0.43
C HIS A 21 2.79 -15.40 0.97
N GLY A 22 1.71 -14.65 1.16
CA GLY A 22 0.94 -14.63 2.41
C GLY A 22 0.32 -15.99 2.74
N LEU A 23 -0.22 -16.69 1.73
CA LEU A 23 -0.77 -18.04 1.89
C LEU A 23 0.32 -19.06 2.22
N ASP A 24 1.50 -18.96 1.62
CA ASP A 24 2.61 -19.89 1.88
C ASP A 24 3.26 -19.65 3.25
N SER A 25 3.25 -18.39 3.73
CA SER A 25 3.75 -18.03 5.06
C SER A 25 2.77 -18.33 6.20
N SER A 26 1.53 -18.70 5.88
CA SER A 26 0.44 -18.89 6.84
C SER A 26 -0.03 -20.34 6.91
N ASN A 27 -0.75 -20.70 7.97
CA ASN A 27 -1.41 -21.99 8.06
C ASN A 27 -2.65 -22.03 7.16
N GLN A 28 -2.51 -22.60 5.96
CA GLN A 28 -3.59 -22.66 4.96
C GLN A 28 -4.83 -23.43 5.45
N LYS A 29 -4.67 -24.37 6.40
CA LYS A 29 -5.82 -25.07 7.02
C LYS A 29 -6.63 -24.14 7.90
N GLU A 30 -5.96 -23.37 8.74
CA GLU A 30 -6.60 -22.38 9.62
C GLU A 30 -7.31 -21.29 8.80
N ILE A 31 -6.68 -20.83 7.71
CA ILE A 31 -7.31 -19.90 6.77
C ILE A 31 -8.57 -20.51 6.15
N ALA A 32 -8.52 -21.78 5.72
CA ALA A 32 -9.67 -22.48 5.17
C ALA A 32 -10.81 -22.60 6.20
N GLU A 33 -10.49 -22.92 7.45
CA GLU A 33 -11.45 -22.96 8.56
C GLU A 33 -12.10 -21.60 8.82
N GLN A 34 -11.30 -20.52 8.87
CA GLN A 34 -11.82 -19.16 9.05
C GLN A 34 -12.70 -18.70 7.89
N LEU A 35 -12.38 -19.12 6.67
CA LEU A 35 -13.19 -18.89 5.47
C LEU A 35 -14.38 -19.84 5.34
N LYS A 36 -14.50 -20.84 6.23
CA LYS A 36 -15.53 -21.90 6.19
C LYS A 36 -15.56 -22.67 4.87
N VAL A 37 -14.38 -22.95 4.33
CA VAL A 37 -14.20 -23.73 3.09
C VAL A 37 -13.31 -24.93 3.34
N ASP A 38 -13.45 -25.95 2.51
CA ASP A 38 -12.52 -27.09 2.52
C ASP A 38 -11.11 -26.64 2.08
N PRO A 39 -10.02 -27.12 2.71
CA PRO A 39 -8.65 -26.78 2.31
C PRO A 39 -8.33 -27.01 0.83
N SER A 40 -8.95 -28.00 0.17
CA SER A 40 -8.80 -28.20 -1.28
C SER A 40 -9.29 -27.02 -2.11
N THR A 41 -10.22 -26.21 -1.58
CA THR A 41 -10.70 -24.97 -2.20
C THR A 41 -9.57 -23.96 -2.30
N ILE A 42 -8.75 -23.81 -1.26
CA ILE A 42 -7.59 -22.92 -1.28
C ILE A 42 -6.57 -23.36 -2.34
N THR A 43 -6.35 -24.67 -2.48
CA THR A 43 -5.50 -25.20 -3.56
C THR A 43 -6.08 -24.92 -4.94
N ARG A 44 -7.39 -25.09 -5.14
CA ARG A 44 -8.06 -24.78 -6.41
C ARG A 44 -7.94 -23.30 -6.78
N LEU A 45 -8.13 -22.38 -5.83
CA LEU A 45 -7.99 -20.92 -6.07
C LEU A 45 -6.63 -20.57 -6.71
N LYS A 46 -5.57 -21.28 -6.32
CA LYS A 46 -4.19 -21.06 -6.80
C LYS A 46 -3.88 -21.74 -8.14
N THR A 47 -4.58 -22.82 -8.47
CA THR A 47 -4.13 -23.76 -9.53
C THR A 47 -5.12 -23.93 -10.67
N ASP A 48 -6.42 -23.76 -10.41
CA ASP A 48 -7.47 -23.97 -11.40
C ASP A 48 -7.53 -22.79 -12.38
N LYS A 49 -7.01 -23.01 -13.59
CA LYS A 49 -7.00 -22.00 -14.65
C LYS A 49 -8.34 -21.98 -15.36
N LYS A 50 -8.95 -20.80 -15.48
CA LYS A 50 -10.20 -20.61 -16.21
C LYS A 50 -9.94 -20.40 -17.70
N ASN A 51 -11.02 -20.18 -18.46
CA ASN A 51 -11.00 -20.01 -19.91
C ASN A 51 -10.11 -18.86 -20.42
N ASN A 52 -9.77 -17.90 -19.54
CA ASN A 52 -8.87 -16.78 -19.80
C ASN A 52 -7.38 -17.10 -19.50
N GLY A 53 -7.07 -18.33 -19.07
CA GLY A 53 -5.71 -18.76 -18.74
C GLY A 53 -5.23 -18.33 -17.35
N LEU A 54 -6.07 -17.63 -16.57
CA LEU A 54 -5.77 -17.13 -15.24
C LEU A 54 -6.42 -18.02 -14.17
N ASN A 55 -5.78 -18.13 -13.00
CA ASN A 55 -6.39 -18.71 -11.81
C ASN A 55 -7.32 -17.70 -11.10
N GLU A 56 -8.09 -18.15 -10.12
CA GLU A 56 -9.08 -17.30 -9.44
C GLU A 56 -8.43 -16.12 -8.71
N ILE A 57 -7.26 -16.30 -8.10
CA ILE A 57 -6.51 -15.21 -7.45
C ILE A 57 -6.09 -14.15 -8.48
N GLU A 58 -5.57 -14.57 -9.63
CA GLU A 58 -5.16 -13.68 -10.72
C GLU A 58 -6.35 -12.90 -11.28
N ILE A 59 -7.51 -13.55 -11.42
CA ILE A 59 -8.76 -12.90 -11.85
C ILE A 59 -9.17 -11.82 -10.84
N PHE A 60 -9.14 -12.13 -9.54
CA PHE A 60 -9.48 -11.15 -8.51
C PHE A 60 -8.49 -9.98 -8.47
N CYS A 61 -7.19 -10.24 -8.64
CA CYS A 61 -6.19 -9.18 -8.65
C CYS A 61 -6.34 -8.26 -9.87
N GLU A 62 -6.65 -8.82 -11.03
CA GLU A 62 -6.93 -8.01 -12.22
C GLU A 62 -8.22 -7.20 -12.07
N LEU A 63 -9.26 -7.80 -11.48
CA LEU A 63 -10.50 -7.08 -11.14
C LEU A 63 -10.22 -5.91 -10.19
N LEU A 64 -9.42 -6.11 -9.13
CA LEU A 64 -9.03 -5.02 -8.22
C LEU A 64 -8.30 -3.92 -8.97
N SER A 65 -7.34 -4.26 -9.83
CA SER A 65 -6.60 -3.30 -10.64
C SER A 65 -7.52 -2.47 -11.55
N LEU A 66 -8.49 -3.12 -12.22
CA LEU A 66 -9.48 -2.45 -13.06
C LEU A 66 -10.40 -1.51 -12.27
N LEU A 67 -10.67 -1.83 -11.00
CA LEU A 67 -11.46 -1.01 -10.09
C LEU A 67 -10.64 0.10 -9.39
N GLY A 68 -9.33 0.20 -9.64
CA GLY A 68 -8.45 1.15 -8.95
C GLY A 68 -8.18 0.79 -7.49
N LEU A 69 -8.39 -0.48 -7.11
CA LEU A 69 -8.14 -1.01 -5.78
C LEU A 69 -6.79 -1.74 -5.74
N LYS A 70 -6.18 -1.82 -4.55
CA LYS A 70 -4.89 -2.49 -4.34
C LYS A 70 -4.86 -3.34 -3.08
N VAL A 71 -4.05 -4.39 -3.08
CA VAL A 71 -3.79 -5.21 -1.90
C VAL A 71 -2.60 -4.65 -1.12
N VAL A 72 -2.83 -4.28 0.14
CA VAL A 72 -1.79 -3.76 1.04
C VAL A 72 -1.79 -4.59 2.32
N PRO A 73 -0.62 -5.12 2.76
CA PRO A 73 -0.52 -5.80 4.05
C PRO A 73 -0.97 -4.91 5.21
N LYS A 74 -1.61 -5.48 6.23
CA LYS A 74 -2.17 -4.71 7.36
C LYS A 74 -1.10 -4.00 8.19
N ASP A 75 0.10 -4.58 8.24
CA ASP A 75 1.29 -4.07 8.90
C ASP A 75 2.07 -3.06 8.05
N TYR A 76 1.66 -2.84 6.79
CA TYR A 76 2.34 -1.90 5.91
C TYR A 76 2.16 -0.46 6.39
N GLN A 77 3.22 0.11 6.93
CA GLN A 77 3.30 1.52 7.28
C GLN A 77 4.08 2.26 6.20
N SER A 78 3.41 3.21 5.54
CA SER A 78 4.02 4.00 4.45
C SER A 78 5.04 5.02 4.95
N ILE A 79 5.02 5.33 6.25
CA ILE A 79 5.94 6.27 6.87
C ILE A 79 6.60 5.58 8.03
N ASP A 80 7.93 5.64 8.04
CA ASP A 80 8.74 5.15 9.14
C ASP A 80 8.39 5.91 10.44
N LYS A 81 8.19 5.16 11.53
CA LYS A 81 7.76 5.73 12.80
C LYS A 81 8.78 6.70 13.36
N GLU A 82 10.08 6.45 13.15
CA GLU A 82 11.15 7.32 13.65
C GLU A 82 11.13 8.66 12.90
N ARG A 83 10.87 8.65 11.58
CA ARG A 83 10.65 9.88 10.80
C ARG A 83 9.44 10.67 11.30
N VAL A 84 8.31 10.02 11.57
CA VAL A 84 7.13 10.70 12.12
C VAL A 84 7.43 11.27 13.51
N ALA A 85 8.14 10.52 14.34
CA ALA A 85 8.52 10.96 15.68
C ALA A 85 9.44 12.18 15.62
N ALA A 86 10.44 12.18 14.74
CA ALA A 86 11.34 13.31 14.53
C ALA A 86 10.56 14.54 14.06
N LEU A 87 9.65 14.38 13.09
CA LEU A 87 8.80 15.46 12.58
C LEU A 87 7.91 16.01 13.70
N LEU A 88 7.32 15.14 14.53
CA LEU A 88 6.51 15.55 15.67
C LEU A 88 7.31 16.30 16.74
N VAL A 89 8.54 15.85 17.06
CA VAL A 89 9.43 16.53 18.02
C VAL A 89 9.83 17.90 17.50
N MET A 90 10.21 18.00 16.22
CA MET A 90 10.55 19.28 15.59
C MET A 90 9.36 20.24 15.63
N SER A 91 8.17 19.80 15.20
CA SER A 91 6.96 20.62 15.25
C SER A 91 6.63 21.08 16.67
N LYS A 92 6.69 20.20 17.67
CA LYS A 92 6.46 20.57 19.08
C LYS A 92 7.51 21.56 19.60
N SER A 93 8.78 21.33 19.30
CA SER A 93 9.85 22.24 19.72
C SER A 93 9.71 23.61 19.11
N TRP A 94 9.20 23.70 17.88
CA TRP A 94 8.97 24.97 17.20
C TRP A 94 7.73 25.66 17.73
N MET A 95 6.61 24.94 17.90
CA MET A 95 5.37 25.46 18.48
C MET A 95 5.52 25.95 19.92
N ASN A 96 6.34 25.29 20.74
CA ASN A 96 6.61 25.75 22.11
C ASN A 96 7.40 27.07 22.17
N ARG A 97 7.97 27.53 21.05
CA ARG A 97 8.72 28.79 20.96
C ARG A 97 7.88 29.96 20.42
N ILE A 98 6.67 29.68 19.97
CA ILE A 98 5.75 30.64 19.35
C ILE A 98 4.75 31.04 20.43
N GLU A 99 4.74 32.31 20.82
CA GLU A 99 3.76 32.84 21.78
C GLU A 99 2.57 33.50 21.07
N THR A 100 2.77 33.99 19.85
CA THR A 100 1.75 34.70 19.06
C THR A 100 1.72 34.22 17.60
N VAL A 101 0.60 34.46 16.90
CA VAL A 101 0.46 34.09 15.47
C VAL A 101 1.45 34.87 14.59
N ASP A 102 1.84 36.08 15.00
CA ASP A 102 2.81 36.90 14.28
C ASP A 102 4.22 36.25 14.27
N ASP A 103 4.57 35.43 15.27
CA ASP A 103 5.83 34.66 15.27
C ASP A 103 5.88 33.59 14.16
N LEU A 104 4.73 33.22 13.57
CA LEU A 104 4.63 32.31 12.41
C LEU A 104 4.93 33.03 11.09
N PHE A 105 4.79 34.35 11.06
CA PHE A 105 5.02 35.20 9.91
C PHE A 105 6.27 36.03 10.17
N HIS A 106 7.44 35.50 9.82
CA HIS A 106 8.62 36.34 9.70
C HIS A 106 8.41 37.30 8.53
N ASP A 107 7.94 38.51 8.84
CA ASP A 107 7.96 39.62 7.90
C ASP A 107 9.41 39.84 7.43
N GLU A 108 9.63 39.43 6.18
CA GLU A 108 10.62 39.95 5.24
C GLU A 108 12.13 39.74 5.54
N ILE A 109 12.65 38.56 5.17
CA ILE A 109 13.97 38.49 4.47
C ILE A 109 13.77 38.68 2.94
N SER A 110 12.69 39.33 2.51
CA SER A 110 12.48 39.73 1.12
C SER A 110 13.09 41.10 0.83
N GLY A 111 13.18 42.01 1.81
CA GLY A 111 13.66 43.38 1.62
C GLY A 111 15.15 43.64 1.91
N GLN A 112 15.91 42.67 2.41
CA GLN A 112 17.33 42.87 2.81
C GLN A 112 18.36 42.05 2.03
N LYS A 113 17.99 41.41 0.92
CA LYS A 113 18.95 40.66 0.08
C LYS A 113 20.12 41.53 -0.38
N GLU A 114 19.85 42.78 -0.76
CA GLU A 114 20.89 43.76 -1.15
C GLU A 114 21.82 44.20 0.00
N LYS A 115 21.41 44.06 1.28
CA LYS A 115 22.28 44.38 2.43
C LYS A 115 23.13 43.21 2.90
N LEU A 116 22.80 41.98 2.49
CA LEU A 116 23.47 40.74 2.90
C LEU A 116 24.46 40.22 1.85
N GLY A 117 24.60 40.90 0.70
CA GLY A 117 25.61 40.60 -0.31
C GLY A 117 25.35 39.34 -1.14
N TYR A 118 24.08 38.93 -1.30
CA TYR A 118 23.66 37.89 -2.25
C TYR A 118 23.03 38.50 -3.50
#